data_AF-A0A8S4S065-F1
#
_entry.id   AF-A0A8S4S065-F1
#
_cell.length_a   1.000
_cell.length_b   1.000
_cell.length_c   1.000
_cell.angle_alpha   90.00
_cell.angle_beta   90.00
_cell.angle_gamma   90.00
#
_symmetry.space_group_name_H-M   'P 1'
#
loop_
_entity.id
_entity.type
_entity.pdbx_description
1 polymer ?
#
loop_
_entity_poly.entity_id
_entity_poly.type
_entity_poly.pdbx_seq_one_letter_code
_entity_poly.pdbx_strand_id
1 'polypeptide(L)'
;MGSAVCTFTISDIQKAFEGKFKEQATSSSAWLPVISSRVPEPRPGTCVNDTSSLPDTVLNFISSENENDVIGRSQKLFGWHKQ
;
A
#
# COMPACT_ATOMS: atom_id res chain seq x y z
N MET A 1 18.98 -20.85 16.68
CA MET A 1 19.09 -19.40 16.43
C MET A 1 19.58 -19.22 15.01
N GLY A 2 18.84 -18.51 14.17
CA GLY A 2 19.18 -18.30 12.77
C GLY A 2 18.98 -16.84 12.40
N SER A 3 19.97 -16.28 11.73
CA SER A 3 19.93 -14.93 11.17
C SER A 3 20.15 -15.03 9.67
N ALA A 4 19.55 -14.11 8.93
CA ALA A 4 19.74 -13.98 7.49
C ALA A 4 20.06 -12.52 7.14
N VAL A 5 20.83 -12.34 6.09
CA VAL A 5 21.05 -11.05 5.44
C VAL A 5 20.35 -11.12 4.09
N CYS A 6 19.46 -10.16 3.82
CA CYS A 6 18.75 -10.05 2.55
C CYS A 6 19.20 -8.79 1.81
N THR A 7 19.17 -8.85 0.48
CA THR A 7 19.42 -7.70 -0.40
C THR A 7 18.22 -7.52 -1.34
N PHE A 8 17.95 -6.26 -1.71
CA PHE A 8 16.85 -5.90 -2.59
C PHE A 8 17.32 -4.82 -3.55
N THR A 9 16.83 -4.86 -4.79
CA THR A 9 17.07 -3.77 -5.74
C THR A 9 16.06 -2.65 -5.53
N ILE A 10 16.43 -1.41 -5.84
CA ILE A 10 15.49 -0.28 -5.77
C ILE A 10 14.28 -0.48 -6.69
N SER A 11 14.48 -1.17 -7.82
CA SER A 11 13.42 -1.49 -8.78
C SER A 11 12.39 -2.45 -8.18
N ASP A 12 12.81 -3.41 -7.36
CA ASP A 12 11.86 -4.32 -6.68
C ASP A 12 11.04 -3.59 -5.63
N ILE A 13 11.64 -2.60 -4.96
CA ILE A 13 10.95 -1.73 -4.00
C ILE A 13 9.92 -0.86 -4.73
N GLN A 14 10.28 -0.24 -5.85
CA GLN A 14 9.37 0.57 -6.67
C GLN A 14 8.16 -0.25 -7.16
N LYS A 15 8.40 -1.46 -7.69
CA LYS A 15 7.34 -2.38 -8.12
C LYS A 15 6.36 -2.72 -6.99
N ALA A 16 6.83 -2.81 -5.74
CA ALA A 16 5.95 -3.05 -4.60
C ALA A 16 5.01 -1.87 -4.32
N PHE A 17 5.48 -0.63 -4.48
CA PHE A 17 4.67 0.59 -4.32
C PHE A 17 3.70 0.84 -5.50
N GLU A 18 4.10 0.43 -6.71
CA GLU A 18 3.26 0.47 -7.91
C GLU A 18 2.21 -0.66 -7.94
N GLY A 19 2.40 -1.71 -7.14
CA GLY A 19 1.52 -2.88 -7.04
C GLY A 19 0.16 -2.60 -6.40
N LYS A 20 -0.67 -3.63 -6.19
CA LYS A 20 -2.00 -3.45 -5.59
C LYS A 20 -1.91 -3.07 -4.11
N PHE A 21 -2.76 -2.14 -3.68
CA PHE A 21 -3.03 -1.91 -2.26
C PHE A 21 -3.70 -3.13 -1.64
N LYS A 22 -3.57 -3.27 -0.32
CA LYS A 22 -4.33 -4.24 0.45
C LYS A 22 -5.23 -3.54 1.45
N GLU A 23 -6.42 -4.07 1.63
CA GLU A 23 -7.41 -3.62 2.60
C GLU A 23 -7.73 -4.73 3.58
N GLN A 24 -8.16 -4.33 4.77
CA GLN A 24 -8.68 -5.20 5.80
C GLN A 24 -9.99 -4.59 6.32
N ALA A 25 -11.12 -5.17 5.92
CA ALA A 25 -12.47 -4.65 6.21
C ALA A 25 -12.86 -4.64 7.70
N THR A 26 -12.15 -5.41 8.52
CA THR A 26 -12.24 -5.37 9.97
C THR A 26 -10.90 -5.79 10.55
N SER A 27 -10.64 -5.50 11.83
CA SER A 27 -9.41 -5.94 12.51
C SER A 27 -9.17 -7.45 12.47
N SER A 28 -10.23 -8.25 12.30
CA SER A 28 -10.19 -9.71 12.22
C SER A 28 -10.26 -10.28 10.80
N SER A 29 -10.53 -9.45 9.78
CA SER A 29 -10.68 -9.89 8.39
C SER A 29 -9.33 -10.24 7.75
N ALA A 30 -9.36 -11.04 6.68
CA ALA A 30 -8.17 -11.26 5.87
C ALA A 30 -7.77 -10.00 5.11
N TRP A 31 -6.47 -9.87 4.81
CA TRP A 31 -5.96 -8.82 3.94
C TRP A 31 -6.20 -9.18 2.47
N LEU A 32 -7.05 -8.42 1.80
CA LEU A 32 -7.43 -8.64 0.41
C LEU A 32 -6.90 -7.53 -0.49
N PRO A 33 -6.64 -7.80 -1.78
CA PRO A 33 -6.21 -6.75 -2.71
C PRO A 33 -7.36 -5.79 -3.01
N VAL A 34 -7.09 -4.49 -2.90
CA VAL A 34 -8.04 -3.45 -3.34
C VAL A 34 -8.23 -3.56 -4.85
N ILE A 35 -9.48 -3.50 -5.29
CA ILE A 35 -9.84 -3.51 -6.72
C ILE A 35 -9.39 -2.20 -7.34
N SER A 36 -8.75 -2.24 -8.51
CA SER A 36 -8.16 -1.05 -9.16
C SER A 36 -9.15 0.11 -9.38
N SER A 37 -10.43 -0.17 -9.62
CA SER A 37 -11.47 0.86 -9.77
C SER A 37 -11.81 1.62 -8.49
N ARG A 38 -11.37 1.13 -7.32
CA ARG A 38 -11.51 1.82 -6.02
C ARG A 38 -10.26 2.61 -5.63
N VAL A 39 -9.21 2.57 -6.45
CA VAL A 39 -8.02 3.41 -6.24
C VAL A 39 -8.32 4.79 -6.83
N PRO A 40 -8.27 5.87 -6.03
CA PRO A 40 -8.55 7.21 -6.54
C PRO A 40 -7.38 7.73 -7.39
N GLU A 41 -7.66 8.77 -8.18
CA GLU A 41 -6.64 9.49 -8.96
C GLU A 41 -6.45 10.92 -8.43
N PRO A 42 -5.21 11.46 -8.44
CA PRO A 42 -3.97 10.77 -8.81
C PRO A 42 -3.63 9.65 -7.83
N ARG A 43 -3.11 8.53 -8.35
CA ARG A 43 -2.80 7.33 -7.56
C ARG A 43 -2.06 7.68 -6.26
N PRO A 44 -2.59 7.30 -5.08
CA PRO A 44 -1.95 7.64 -3.83
C PRO A 44 -0.52 7.09 -3.72
N GLY A 45 0.40 7.92 -3.25
CA GLY A 45 1.83 7.61 -3.16
C GLY A 45 2.67 8.05 -4.37
N THR A 46 2.06 8.56 -5.45
CA THR A 46 2.81 9.22 -6.52
C THR A 46 3.18 10.66 -6.15
N CYS A 47 4.33 11.13 -6.63
CA CYS A 47 4.73 12.52 -6.45
C CYS A 47 3.86 13.46 -7.30
N VAL A 48 3.35 14.52 -6.67
CA VAL A 48 2.63 15.62 -7.33
C VAL A 48 3.29 16.95 -6.97
N ASN A 49 3.05 17.98 -7.78
CA ASN A 49 3.67 19.30 -7.56
C ASN A 49 3.18 19.99 -6.27
N ASP A 50 1.90 19.81 -5.93
CA ASP A 50 1.30 20.40 -4.74
C ASP A 50 0.36 19.39 -4.07
N THR A 51 0.79 18.83 -2.93
CA THR A 51 -0.01 17.86 -2.17
C THR A 51 -1.23 18.47 -1.50
N SER A 52 -1.25 19.79 -1.27
CA SER A 52 -2.41 20.47 -0.66
C SER A 52 -3.60 20.57 -1.63
N SER A 53 -3.32 20.43 -2.93
CA SER A 53 -4.34 20.40 -3.98
C SER A 53 -4.97 19.02 -4.21
N LEU A 54 -4.50 17.98 -3.50
CA LEU A 54 -5.04 16.63 -3.67
C LEU A 54 -6.49 16.54 -3.16
N PRO A 55 -7.37 15.81 -3.87
CA PRO A 55 -8.72 15.57 -3.39
C PRO A 55 -8.72 14.79 -2.07
N ASP A 56 -9.69 15.08 -1.19
CA ASP A 56 -9.88 14.34 0.07
C ASP A 56 -10.04 12.83 -0.15
N THR A 57 -10.55 12.40 -1.30
CA THR A 57 -10.64 10.98 -1.64
C THR A 57 -9.29 10.29 -1.70
N VAL A 58 -8.24 10.98 -2.18
CA VAL A 58 -6.85 10.48 -2.18
C VAL A 58 -6.29 10.47 -0.76
N LEU A 59 -6.55 11.53 0.01
CA LEU A 59 -6.08 11.67 1.39
C LEU A 59 -6.72 10.63 2.31
N ASN A 60 -8.03 10.44 2.23
CA ASN A 60 -8.79 9.46 3.02
C ASN A 60 -8.50 8.02 2.60
N PHE A 61 -8.02 7.78 1.38
CA PHE A 61 -7.58 6.45 0.96
C PHE A 61 -6.26 6.04 1.65
N ILE A 62 -5.36 6.99 1.93
CA ILE A 62 -4.06 6.71 2.58
C ILE A 62 -4.07 6.92 4.09
N SER A 63 -4.99 7.74 4.58
CA SER A 63 -5.22 7.99 6.00
C SER A 63 -6.22 6.99 6.53
N SER A 64 -5.88 6.31 7.62
CA SER A 64 -6.71 5.29 8.27
C SER A 64 -7.90 5.88 9.04
N GLU A 65 -8.51 6.96 8.55
CA GLU A 65 -9.66 7.62 9.18
C GLU A 65 -10.99 6.90 8.90
N ASN A 66 -10.97 5.86 8.07
CA ASN A 66 -12.12 4.96 7.94
C ASN A 66 -12.09 3.94 9.10
N GLU A 67 -13.01 4.13 10.04
CA GLU A 67 -13.22 3.31 11.25
C GLU A 67 -13.37 1.80 10.99
N ASN A 68 -13.51 1.37 9.73
CA ASN A 68 -13.67 -0.02 9.33
C ASN A 68 -12.85 -0.45 8.09
N ASP A 69 -11.80 0.27 7.67
CA ASP A 69 -10.94 -0.21 6.56
C ASP A 69 -9.49 0.23 6.78
N VAL A 70 -8.64 -0.69 7.24
CA VAL A 70 -7.21 -0.43 7.30
C VAL A 70 -6.64 -0.67 5.92
N ILE A 71 -6.47 0.38 5.11
CA ILE A 71 -5.65 0.29 3.89
C ILE A 71 -4.20 0.17 4.33
N GLY A 72 -3.68 -1.04 4.23
CA GLY A 72 -2.29 -1.35 4.54
C GLY A 72 -1.44 -0.88 3.40
N ARG A 73 -0.66 0.19 3.64
CA ARG A 73 0.42 0.64 2.74
C ARG A 73 1.19 -0.58 2.27
N SER A 74 1.21 -0.83 0.95
CA SER A 74 1.75 -2.03 0.27
C SER A 74 2.44 -3.01 1.22
N GLN A 75 1.69 -3.92 1.84
CA GLN A 75 2.28 -5.10 2.49
C GLN A 75 2.81 -6.03 1.39
N LYS A 76 3.92 -5.63 0.77
CA LYS A 76 4.77 -6.47 -0.06
C LYS A 76 6.18 -5.89 -0.22
N LEU A 77 6.73 -5.26 0.82
CA LEU A 77 8.19 -5.25 0.98
C LEU A 77 8.71 -6.59 1.53
N PHE A 78 7.86 -7.41 2.16
CA PHE A 78 8.24 -8.70 2.74
C PHE A 78 7.25 -9.81 2.39
N GLY A 79 6.97 -9.99 1.09
CA GLY A 79 6.59 -11.32 0.64
C GLY A 79 7.83 -12.19 0.78
N TRP A 80 7.84 -13.15 1.71
CA TRP A 80 8.89 -14.15 1.83
C TRP A 80 8.95 -14.97 0.54
N HIS A 81 9.62 -14.45 -0.50
CA HIS A 81 10.15 -15.30 -1.54
C HIS A 81 11.38 -15.97 -0.94
N LYS A 82 11.15 -17.18 -0.41
CA LYS A 82 12.21 -18.16 -0.27
C LYS A 82 12.81 -18.34 -1.66
N GLN A 83 14.10 -18.05 -1.82
CA GLN A 83 14.89 -18.82 -2.77
C GLN A 83 14.93 -20.27 -2.29
#